data_AF-A0AAW4TKR2-F1
#
_entry.id   AF-A0AAW4TKR2-F1
#
_cell.length_a   1.000
_cell.length_b   1.000
_cell.length_c   1.000
_cell.angle_alpha   90.00
_cell.angle_beta   90.00
_cell.angle_gamma   90.00
#
_symmetry.space_group_name_H-M   'P 1'
#
loop_
_entity.id
_entity.type
_entity.pdbx_description
1 polymer ?
#
loop_
_entity_poly.entity_id
_entity_poly.type
_entity_poly.pdbx_seq_one_letter_code
_entity_poly.pdbx_strand_id
1 'polypeptide(L)'
;MTTIPWEKYRGFAERLVKQLSGNYGMNRMDLMESLNRQLAGWAAFYQYTDFTATMFRKLDRAVFWKFGYWLARRYRRGFRSLMREYIRAPEPGQTKTWVLQGQNSRGWYGTVALRRLVTSRKGQFRWRTPSENPYILRDETRSTIESRYADVAFAMGNA
;
A
#
# COMPACT_ATOMS: atom_id res chain seq x y z
N MET A 1 -13.00 -0.32 18.25
CA MET A 1 -13.65 -0.26 16.93
C MET A 1 -12.66 0.33 15.94
N THR A 2 -12.59 -0.16 14.70
CA THR A 2 -11.70 0.41 13.67
C THR A 2 -12.41 1.54 12.96
N THR A 3 -11.76 2.69 12.75
CA THR A 3 -12.37 3.85 12.06
C THR A 3 -12.35 3.71 10.54
N ILE A 4 -11.66 2.69 9.98
CA ILE A 4 -11.79 2.33 8.57
C ILE A 4 -13.14 1.64 8.36
N PRO A 5 -14.02 2.16 7.47
CA PRO A 5 -15.27 1.49 7.12
C PRO A 5 -15.02 0.10 6.52
N TRP A 6 -15.73 -0.90 7.02
CA TRP A 6 -15.57 -2.30 6.60
C TRP A 6 -15.77 -2.48 5.09
N GLU A 7 -16.74 -1.80 4.50
CA GLU A 7 -17.04 -1.88 3.06
C GLU A 7 -15.87 -1.42 2.19
N LYS A 8 -15.19 -0.34 2.59
CA LYS A 8 -14.02 0.19 1.85
C LYS A 8 -12.86 -0.79 1.90
N TYR A 9 -12.61 -1.37 3.08
CA TYR A 9 -11.62 -2.43 3.24
C TYR A 9 -11.94 -3.64 2.36
N ARG A 10 -13.20 -4.11 2.41
CA ARG A 10 -13.65 -5.29 1.66
C ARG A 10 -13.49 -5.09 0.15
N GLY A 11 -13.96 -3.95 -0.37
CA GLY A 11 -13.82 -3.64 -1.80
C GLY A 11 -12.35 -3.56 -2.24
N PHE A 12 -11.47 -2.98 -1.42
CA PHE A 12 -10.04 -2.96 -1.72
C PHE A 12 -9.41 -4.36 -1.71
N ALA A 13 -9.73 -5.18 -0.71
CA ALA A 13 -9.25 -6.55 -0.62
C ALA A 13 -9.75 -7.41 -1.80
N GLU A 14 -11.02 -7.31 -2.16
CA GLU A 14 -11.60 -8.01 -3.32
C GLU A 14 -10.91 -7.60 -4.63
N ARG A 15 -10.61 -6.30 -4.81
CA ARG A 15 -9.87 -5.81 -5.97
C ARG A 15 -8.47 -6.43 -6.07
N LEU A 16 -7.73 -6.45 -4.96
CA LEU A 16 -6.39 -7.07 -4.92
C LEU A 16 -6.44 -8.56 -5.20
N VAL A 17 -7.41 -9.27 -4.62
CA VAL A 17 -7.60 -10.71 -4.86
C VAL A 17 -7.96 -10.97 -6.31
N LYS A 18 -8.85 -10.16 -6.91
CA LYS A 18 -9.23 -10.28 -8.32
C LYS A 18 -8.02 -10.08 -9.24
N GLN A 19 -7.21 -9.06 -8.99
CA GLN A 19 -5.97 -8.82 -9.74
C GLN A 19 -5.00 -10.01 -9.65
N LEU A 20 -4.82 -10.57 -8.46
CA LEU A 20 -3.99 -11.77 -8.22
C LEU A 20 -4.58 -13.05 -8.80
N SER A 21 -5.88 -13.11 -9.06
CA SER A 21 -6.54 -14.33 -9.56
C SER A 21 -6.60 -14.42 -11.08
N GLY A 22 -6.44 -13.30 -11.81
CA GLY A 22 -6.53 -13.26 -13.27
C GLY A 22 -5.20 -13.09 -14.02
N ASN A 23 -4.20 -12.43 -13.42
CA ASN A 23 -3.05 -11.92 -14.16
C ASN A 23 -1.86 -12.90 -14.19
N TYR A 24 -2.06 -14.13 -14.67
CA TYR A 24 -0.97 -15.13 -14.71
C TYR A 24 0.10 -14.89 -15.77
N GLY A 25 -0.23 -14.15 -16.85
CA GLY A 25 0.71 -13.83 -17.93
C GLY A 25 1.60 -12.61 -17.68
N MET A 26 1.25 -11.74 -16.73
CA MET A 26 1.98 -10.49 -16.44
C MET A 26 3.38 -10.77 -15.90
N ASN A 27 4.39 -9.91 -16.08
CA ASN A 27 5.68 -10.10 -15.42
C ASN A 27 5.50 -10.06 -13.88
N ARG A 28 6.19 -10.96 -13.16
CA ARG A 28 6.14 -11.07 -11.69
C ARG A 28 6.58 -9.79 -10.98
N MET A 29 7.57 -9.10 -11.54
CA MET A 29 8.14 -7.87 -11.00
C MET A 29 7.11 -6.73 -11.14
N ASP A 30 6.54 -6.56 -12.34
CA ASP A 30 5.50 -5.55 -12.60
C ASP A 30 4.26 -5.77 -11.73
N LEU A 31 3.83 -7.03 -11.57
CA LEU A 31 2.70 -7.36 -10.71
C LEU A 31 2.99 -6.96 -9.26
N MET A 32 4.15 -7.35 -8.73
CA MET A 32 4.52 -7.02 -7.36
C MET A 32 4.69 -5.51 -7.16
N GLU A 33 5.24 -4.80 -8.13
CA GLU A 33 5.36 -3.34 -8.10
C GLU A 33 3.99 -2.66 -8.11
N SER A 34 3.06 -3.12 -8.95
CA SER A 34 1.69 -2.60 -8.98
C SER A 34 0.96 -2.81 -7.65
N LEU A 35 1.15 -3.96 -7.00
CA LEU A 35 0.61 -4.25 -5.67
C LEU A 35 1.23 -3.34 -4.62
N ASN A 36 2.55 -3.15 -4.65
CA ASN A 36 3.25 -2.25 -3.74
C ASN A 36 2.75 -0.81 -3.84
N ARG A 37 2.50 -0.31 -5.06
CA ARG A 37 1.93 1.02 -5.27
C ARG A 37 0.52 1.14 -4.69
N GLN A 38 -0.32 0.14 -4.89
CA GLN A 38 -1.68 0.14 -4.32
C GLN A 38 -1.66 0.08 -2.79
N LEU A 39 -0.82 -0.76 -2.20
CA LEU A 39 -0.65 -0.85 -0.75
C LEU A 39 -0.07 0.45 -0.17
N ALA A 40 0.91 1.06 -0.84
CA ALA A 40 1.46 2.35 -0.44
C ALA A 40 0.39 3.46 -0.48
N GLY A 41 -0.42 3.51 -1.54
CA GLY A 41 -1.53 4.46 -1.65
C GLY A 41 -2.57 4.27 -0.55
N TRP A 42 -2.93 3.01 -0.25
CA TRP A 42 -3.86 2.70 0.84
C TRP A 42 -3.33 3.11 2.21
N ALA A 43 -2.05 2.83 2.48
CA ALA A 43 -1.39 3.24 3.71
C ALA A 43 -1.33 4.77 3.85
N ALA A 44 -1.01 5.49 2.78
CA ALA A 44 -0.94 6.95 2.78
C ALA A 44 -2.32 7.58 3.00
N PHE A 45 -3.38 7.03 2.40
CA PHE A 45 -4.74 7.54 2.56
C PHE A 45 -5.23 7.39 4.01
N TYR A 46 -5.01 6.23 4.64
CA TYR A 46 -5.42 5.98 6.03
C TYR A 46 -4.33 6.28 7.06
N GLN A 47 -3.29 7.05 6.71
CA GLN A 47 -2.14 7.29 7.60
C GLN A 47 -2.54 8.04 8.88
N TYR A 48 -3.56 8.91 8.80
CA TYR A 48 -4.05 9.74 9.90
C TYR A 48 -5.23 9.11 10.66
N THR A 49 -5.65 7.92 10.24
CA THR A 49 -6.79 7.22 10.82
C THR A 49 -6.35 6.41 12.04
N ASP A 50 -7.16 6.39 13.07
CA ASP A 50 -6.89 5.56 14.26
C ASP A 50 -7.24 4.07 14.04
N PHE A 51 -6.67 3.20 14.89
CA PHE A 51 -7.00 1.77 14.91
C PHE A 51 -6.87 1.02 13.56
N THR A 52 -5.93 1.42 12.70
CA THR A 52 -5.71 0.81 11.36
C THR A 52 -4.96 -0.52 11.40
N ALA A 53 -4.21 -0.79 12.46
CA ALA A 53 -3.31 -1.94 12.59
C ALA A 53 -4.01 -3.29 12.37
N THR A 54 -5.21 -3.49 12.92
CA THR A 54 -5.97 -4.74 12.78
C THR A 54 -6.37 -4.99 11.33
N MET A 55 -6.81 -3.94 10.64
CA MET A 55 -7.23 -4.03 9.23
C MET A 55 -6.03 -4.23 8.32
N PHE A 56 -4.94 -3.50 8.56
CA PHE A 56 -3.69 -3.66 7.83
C PHE A 56 -3.10 -5.07 8.02
N ARG A 57 -3.16 -5.63 9.23
CA ARG A 57 -2.72 -7.00 9.49
C ARG A 57 -3.55 -8.04 8.75
N LYS A 58 -4.87 -7.88 8.69
CA LYS A 58 -5.76 -8.77 7.92
C LYS A 58 -5.45 -8.71 6.43
N LEU A 59 -5.26 -7.50 5.90
CA LEU A 59 -4.93 -7.26 4.50
C LEU A 59 -3.55 -7.82 4.13
N ASP A 60 -2.53 -7.54 4.93
CA ASP A 60 -1.18 -8.07 4.77
C ASP A 60 -1.21 -9.60 4.68
N ARG A 61 -1.94 -10.26 5.59
CA ARG A 61 -2.07 -11.72 5.58
C ARG A 61 -2.75 -12.19 4.29
N ALA A 62 -3.86 -11.59 3.90
CA ALA A 62 -4.60 -11.98 2.69
C ALA A 62 -3.73 -11.84 1.42
N VAL A 63 -3.06 -10.69 1.26
CA VAL A 63 -2.18 -10.42 0.11
C VAL A 63 -0.99 -11.36 0.10
N PHE A 64 -0.35 -11.57 1.26
CA PHE A 64 0.80 -12.47 1.38
C PHE A 64 0.48 -13.90 0.92
N TRP A 65 -0.64 -14.46 1.38
CA TRP A 65 -1.04 -15.82 1.00
C TRP A 65 -1.46 -15.88 -0.47
N LYS A 66 -2.29 -14.94 -0.94
CA LYS A 66 -2.77 -14.95 -2.32
C LYS A 66 -1.64 -14.76 -3.33
N PHE A 67 -0.69 -13.88 -3.04
CA PHE A 67 0.49 -13.69 -3.88
C PHE A 67 1.35 -14.96 -3.95
N GLY A 68 1.58 -15.62 -2.81
CA GLY A 68 2.32 -16.88 -2.79
C GLY A 68 1.62 -18.01 -3.55
N TYR A 69 0.29 -18.11 -3.46
CA TYR A 69 -0.48 -19.07 -4.27
C TYR A 69 -0.42 -18.75 -5.76
N TRP A 70 -0.45 -17.46 -6.12
CA TRP A 70 -0.26 -17.03 -7.50
C TRP A 70 1.12 -17.44 -8.03
N LEU A 71 2.18 -17.25 -7.26
CA LEU A 71 3.54 -17.72 -7.61
C LEU A 71 3.57 -19.25 -7.77
N ALA A 72 2.97 -19.99 -6.83
CA ALA A 72 2.91 -21.45 -6.89
C ALA A 72 2.20 -21.95 -8.16
N ARG A 73 1.06 -21.33 -8.50
CA ARG A 73 0.31 -21.63 -9.73
C ARG A 73 1.13 -21.30 -10.97
N ARG A 74 1.78 -20.14 -11.01
CA ARG A 74 2.57 -19.68 -12.17
C ARG A 74 3.76 -20.59 -12.46
N TYR A 75 4.56 -20.92 -11.44
CA TYR A 75 5.74 -21.77 -11.61
C TYR A 75 5.41 -23.27 -11.61
N ARG A 76 4.17 -23.65 -11.31
CA ARG A 76 3.77 -25.04 -11.04
C ARG A 76 4.68 -25.71 -10.01
N ARG A 77 5.14 -24.94 -9.01
CA ARG A 77 6.01 -25.42 -7.92
C ARG A 77 5.24 -25.45 -6.60
N GLY A 78 5.68 -26.33 -5.71
CA GLY A 78 5.14 -26.43 -4.36
C GLY A 78 5.30 -25.11 -3.58
N PHE A 79 4.25 -24.70 -2.88
CA PHE A 79 4.26 -23.45 -2.10
C PHE A 79 5.42 -23.39 -1.08
N ARG A 80 5.75 -24.52 -0.44
CA ARG A 80 6.84 -24.62 0.54
C ARG A 80 8.24 -24.39 -0.07
N SER A 81 8.49 -24.85 -1.30
CA SER A 81 9.78 -24.63 -1.94
C SER A 81 9.96 -23.16 -2.33
N LEU A 82 8.90 -22.53 -2.84
CA LEU A 82 8.89 -21.09 -3.13
C LEU A 82 9.11 -20.25 -1.87
N MET A 83 8.46 -20.61 -0.76
CA MET A 83 8.68 -19.93 0.52
C MET A 83 10.15 -19.94 0.93
N ARG A 84 10.83 -21.10 0.82
CA ARG A 84 12.24 -21.23 1.22
C ARG A 84 13.17 -20.37 0.36
N GLU A 85 12.84 -20.16 -0.90
CA GLU A 85 13.68 -19.45 -1.87
C GLU A 85 13.47 -17.93 -1.81
N TYR A 86 12.20 -17.50 -1.75
CA TYR A 86 11.80 -16.10 -1.94
C TYR A 86 11.35 -15.38 -0.66
N ILE A 87 11.03 -16.07 0.45
CA ILE A 87 10.72 -15.37 1.71
C ILE A 87 12.02 -15.00 2.41
N ARG A 88 12.32 -13.70 2.42
CA ARG A 88 13.52 -13.15 3.06
C ARG A 88 13.17 -11.88 3.83
N ALA A 89 14.03 -11.52 4.79
CA ALA A 89 13.99 -10.18 5.37
C ALA A 89 14.60 -9.22 4.34
N PRO A 90 13.88 -8.17 3.92
CA PRO A 90 14.37 -7.24 2.90
C PRO A 90 15.54 -6.39 3.41
N GLU A 91 15.50 -5.99 4.68
CA GLU A 91 16.54 -5.24 5.38
C GLU A 91 16.71 -5.80 6.80
N PRO A 92 17.88 -5.64 7.43
CA PRO A 92 18.09 -6.03 8.82
C PRO A 92 17.08 -5.29 9.73
N GLY A 93 16.36 -6.05 10.55
CA GLY A 93 15.30 -5.53 11.43
C GLY A 93 13.90 -5.47 10.78
N GLN A 94 13.76 -5.70 9.48
CA GLN A 94 12.45 -5.81 8.84
C GLN A 94 11.91 -7.24 8.90
N THR A 95 10.57 -7.37 8.95
CA THR A 95 9.94 -8.70 8.99
C THR A 95 10.07 -9.40 7.64
N LYS A 96 10.24 -10.72 7.67
CA LYS A 96 10.26 -11.58 6.49
C LYS A 96 9.01 -11.37 5.62
N THR A 97 9.22 -11.17 4.33
CA THR A 97 8.18 -11.00 3.31
C THR A 97 8.62 -11.67 2.00
N TRP A 98 7.75 -11.67 0.98
CA TRP A 98 8.12 -12.12 -0.36
C TRP A 98 9.10 -11.13 -0.98
N VAL A 99 10.28 -11.62 -1.38
CA VAL A 99 11.32 -10.85 -2.05
C VAL A 99 11.62 -11.53 -3.38
N LEU A 100 11.37 -10.84 -4.49
CA LEU A 100 11.67 -11.35 -5.82
C LEU A 100 12.81 -10.55 -6.45
N GLN A 101 13.62 -11.25 -7.23
CA GLN A 101 14.68 -10.67 -8.04
C GLN A 101 14.37 -10.92 -9.51
N GLY A 102 14.64 -9.96 -10.38
CA GLY A 102 14.46 -10.15 -11.82
C GLY A 102 14.38 -8.87 -12.60
N GLN A 103 14.13 -9.04 -13.90
CA GLN A 103 13.96 -7.94 -14.83
C GLN A 103 12.48 -7.55 -14.94
N ASN A 104 12.22 -6.26 -14.85
CA ASN A 104 10.90 -5.69 -15.09
C ASN A 104 10.61 -5.58 -16.59
N SER A 105 9.35 -5.37 -17.00
CA SER A 105 9.00 -5.12 -18.41
C SER A 105 9.76 -3.94 -19.03
N ARG A 106 10.18 -2.98 -18.20
CA ARG A 106 10.96 -1.79 -18.57
C ARG A 106 12.47 -2.03 -18.72
N GLY A 107 12.93 -3.28 -18.57
CA GLY A 107 14.35 -3.65 -18.69
C GLY A 107 15.18 -3.46 -17.42
N TRP A 108 14.65 -2.84 -16.36
CA TRP A 108 15.35 -2.68 -15.09
C TRP A 108 15.46 -4.02 -14.34
N TYR A 109 16.68 -4.38 -13.92
CA TYR A 109 16.93 -5.54 -13.08
C TYR A 109 17.10 -5.11 -11.62
N GLY A 110 16.37 -5.76 -10.71
CA GLY A 110 16.54 -5.47 -9.30
C GLY A 110 15.80 -6.42 -8.39
N THR A 111 15.92 -6.12 -7.09
CA THR A 111 15.22 -6.85 -6.03
C THR A 111 14.05 -6.01 -5.56
N VAL A 112 12.86 -6.59 -5.51
CA VAL A 112 11.65 -5.92 -5.01
C VAL A 112 11.06 -6.78 -3.90
N ALA A 113 10.70 -6.16 -2.79
CA ALA A 113 10.03 -6.80 -1.67
C ALA A 113 8.56 -6.43 -1.64
N LEU A 114 7.69 -7.38 -1.30
CA LEU A 114 6.27 -7.13 -1.07
C LEU A 114 6.11 -6.23 0.16
N ARG A 115 5.57 -5.03 -0.08
CA ARG A 115 5.34 -4.01 0.95
C ARG A 115 4.33 -4.53 1.97
N ARG A 116 4.61 -4.27 3.24
CA ARG A 116 3.67 -4.53 4.33
C ARG A 116 3.04 -3.23 4.81
N LEU A 117 1.73 -3.27 5.05
CA LEU A 117 0.99 -2.12 5.54
C LEU A 117 1.28 -1.88 7.02
N VAL A 118 1.49 -2.94 7.81
CA VAL A 118 1.74 -2.82 9.26
C VAL A 118 3.02 -2.03 9.56
N THR A 119 4.01 -2.04 8.67
CA THR A 119 5.25 -1.26 8.81
C THR A 119 5.14 0.16 8.27
N SER A 120 3.97 0.56 7.75
CA SER A 120 3.78 1.91 7.23
C SER A 120 3.68 2.93 8.35
N ARG A 121 4.25 4.12 8.13
CA ARG A 121 4.24 5.22 9.10
C ARG A 121 2.79 5.62 9.42
N LYS A 122 2.44 5.59 10.69
CA LYS A 122 1.21 6.22 11.18
C LYS A 122 1.46 7.72 11.36
N GLY A 123 0.68 8.55 10.69
CA GLY A 123 0.64 9.98 10.95
C GLY A 123 -0.23 10.26 12.17
N GLN A 124 0.22 11.16 13.04
CA GLN A 124 -0.67 11.71 14.07
C GLN A 124 -1.34 12.95 13.49
N PHE A 125 -2.66 12.91 13.37
CA PHE A 125 -3.41 14.13 13.10
C PHE A 125 -3.42 14.96 14.39
N ARG A 126 -2.86 16.17 14.33
CA ARG A 126 -2.89 17.13 15.42
C ARG A 126 -3.66 18.35 14.93
N TRP A 127 -4.81 18.61 15.56
CA TRP A 127 -5.45 19.92 15.44
C TRP A 127 -4.45 20.97 15.91
N ARG A 128 -3.97 21.81 14.99
CA ARG A 128 -3.16 22.97 15.35
C ARG A 128 -4.13 24.13 15.56
N THR A 129 -4.30 24.53 16.82
CA THR A 129 -4.85 25.85 17.13
C THR A 129 -3.82 26.88 16.65
N PRO A 130 -4.22 27.94 15.94
CA PRO A 130 -3.32 29.04 15.66
C PRO A 130 -2.72 29.53 16.98
N SER A 131 -1.39 29.58 17.08
CA SER A 131 -0.73 30.16 18.25
C SER A 131 -0.97 31.67 18.34
N GLU A 132 -1.26 32.30 17.20
CA GLU A 132 -1.53 33.73 17.03
C GLU A 132 -2.63 33.96 15.99
N ASN A 133 -3.02 35.22 15.81
CA ASN A 133 -4.08 35.65 14.91
C ASN A 133 -3.81 35.24 13.44
N PRO A 134 -4.70 34.44 12.80
CA PRO A 134 -4.52 33.91 11.45
C PRO A 134 -4.59 34.96 10.32
N TYR A 135 -4.99 36.20 10.59
CA TYR A 135 -5.08 37.27 9.58
C TYR A 135 -3.75 37.99 9.32
N ILE A 136 -2.69 37.65 10.03
CA ILE A 136 -1.35 38.24 9.83
C ILE A 136 -0.63 37.42 8.75
N LEU A 137 -0.37 38.04 7.60
CA LEU A 137 0.37 37.41 6.49
C LEU A 137 1.82 37.18 6.92
N ARG A 138 2.27 35.92 6.91
CA ARG A 138 3.66 35.53 7.19
C ARG A 138 4.16 34.52 6.16
N ASP A 139 5.45 34.60 5.89
CA ASP A 139 6.18 33.69 5.00
C ASP A 139 6.64 32.47 5.82
N GLU A 140 5.71 31.55 6.09
CA GLU A 140 6.02 30.26 6.72
C GLU A 140 6.05 29.17 5.66
N THR A 141 7.08 28.33 5.63
CA THR A 141 7.07 27.08 4.85
C THR A 141 6.10 26.10 5.50
N ARG A 142 4.81 26.24 5.15
CA ARG A 142 3.71 25.44 5.68
C ARG A 142 3.62 24.09 4.97
N SER A 143 3.64 23.00 5.73
CA SER A 143 3.16 21.69 5.26
C SER A 143 1.66 21.56 5.54
N THR A 144 0.85 22.53 5.10
CA THR A 144 -0.61 22.46 5.25
C THR A 144 -1.13 21.47 4.21
N ILE A 145 -1.74 20.38 4.68
CA ILE A 145 -2.57 19.55 3.80
C ILE A 145 -3.91 20.27 3.71
N GLU A 146 -4.00 21.23 2.80
CA GLU A 146 -5.27 21.88 2.47
C GLU A 146 -6.13 20.87 1.72
N SER A 147 -7.37 20.68 2.15
CA SER A 147 -8.34 20.00 1.30
C SER A 147 -8.55 20.90 0.09
N ARG A 148 -7.97 20.56 -1.06
CA ARG A 148 -8.22 21.16 -2.38
C ARG A 148 -9.65 20.92 -2.88
N TYR A 149 -10.61 20.86 -1.95
CA TYR A 149 -12.01 20.61 -2.23
C TYR A 149 -12.60 21.72 -3.10
N ALA A 150 -12.18 22.98 -2.89
CA ALA A 150 -12.56 24.09 -3.75
C ALA A 150 -12.11 23.87 -5.21
N ASP A 151 -10.85 23.46 -5.42
CA ASP A 151 -10.32 23.17 -6.76
C ASP A 151 -11.07 22.00 -7.43
N VAL A 152 -11.35 20.94 -6.67
CA VAL A 152 -12.09 19.76 -7.16
C VAL A 152 -13.55 20.10 -7.46
N ALA A 153 -14.22 20.88 -6.62
CA ALA A 153 -15.59 21.32 -6.82
C ALA A 153 -15.71 22.26 -8.02
N PHE A 154 -14.75 23.17 -8.21
CA PHE A 154 -14.68 24.04 -9.38
C PHE A 154 -14.44 23.24 -10.67
N ALA A 155 -13.54 22.25 -10.65
CA ALA A 155 -13.28 21.39 -11.80
C ALA A 155 -14.48 20.50 -12.17
N MET A 156 -15.26 20.05 -11.18
CA MET A 156 -16.47 19.23 -11.38
C MET A 156 -17.71 20.06 -11.76
N GLY A 157 -17.75 21.36 -11.41
CA GLY A 157 -18.89 22.23 -11.68
C GLY A 157 -18.98 22.74 -13.13
N ASN A 158 -17.94 22.53 -13.94
CA ASN A 158 -17.88 22.92 -15.35
C ASN A 158 -18.09 21.73 -16.32
N ALA A 159 -18.64 20.61 -15.83
CA ALA A 159 -18.93 19.40 -16.60
C ALA A 159 -20.43 19.26 -16.90
#